data_AF-A0A7J3A2K5-F1
#
_entry.id   AF-A0A7J3A2K5-F1
#
_cell.length_a   1.000
_cell.length_b   1.000
_cell.length_c   1.000
_cell.angle_alpha   90.00
_cell.angle_beta   90.00
_cell.angle_gamma   90.00
#
_symmetry.space_group_name_H-M   'P 1'
#
loop_
_entity.id
_entity.type
_entity.pdbx_description
1 polymer ?
#
loop_
_entity_poly.entity_id
_entity_poly.type
_entity_poly.pdbx_seq_one_letter_code
_entity_poly.pdbx_strand_id
1 'polypeptide(L)'
;MSKAFIKACMIVKIRRVKSMVFMKAIIKTIRMLRQLISKEYELIQIGIQEAWKLSGLASSWGHKTASEWKMDRSYIILQALTLRWLARVFNGIIKVM
;
A
#
# COMPACT_ATOMS: atom_id res chain seq x y z
N MET A 1 15.95 -7.91 -9.51
CA MET A 1 15.96 -9.35 -9.86
C MET A 1 15.67 -9.49 -11.35
N SER A 2 16.51 -10.20 -12.11
CA SER A 2 16.39 -10.28 -13.57
C SER A 2 15.31 -11.27 -14.01
N LYS A 3 14.66 -11.02 -15.15
CA LYS A 3 13.66 -11.92 -15.78
C LYS A 3 14.18 -13.35 -15.95
N ALA A 4 15.48 -13.51 -16.19
CA ALA A 4 16.15 -14.80 -16.31
C ALA A 4 16.12 -15.62 -15.02
N PHE A 5 16.27 -14.98 -13.86
CA PHE A 5 16.22 -15.65 -12.55
C PHE A 5 14.83 -16.23 -12.26
N ILE A 6 13.77 -15.44 -12.53
CA ILE A 6 12.38 -15.88 -12.34
C ILE A 6 12.06 -17.06 -13.27
N LYS A 7 12.49 -17.00 -14.54
CA LYS A 7 12.36 -18.12 -15.49
C LYS A 7 13.09 -19.37 -14.99
N ALA A 8 14.34 -19.26 -14.54
CA ALA A 8 15.11 -20.39 -14.03
C ALA A 8 14.44 -21.03 -12.78
N CYS A 9 13.88 -20.22 -11.88
CA CYS A 9 13.15 -20.68 -10.70
C CYS A 9 11.81 -21.35 -11.02
N MET A 10 11.13 -20.93 -12.10
CA MET A 10 9.91 -21.57 -12.58
C MET A 10 10.20 -22.93 -13.24
N ILE A 11 11.31 -23.02 -13.98
CA ILE A 11 11.76 -24.26 -14.65
C ILE A 11 12.24 -25.28 -13.60
N VAL A 12 13.07 -24.85 -12.66
CA VAL A 12 13.53 -25.67 -11.54
C VAL A 12 12.50 -25.53 -10.43
N LYS A 13 11.46 -26.37 -10.44
CA LYS A 13 10.46 -26.49 -9.35
C LYS A 13 11.15 -26.20 -8.01
N ILE A 14 10.77 -25.14 -7.30
CA ILE A 14 11.43 -24.64 -6.08
C ILE A 14 11.73 -25.77 -5.07
N ARG A 15 10.88 -26.82 -5.02
CA ARG A 15 11.09 -28.06 -4.25
C ARG A 15 12.41 -28.80 -4.51
N ARG A 16 13.02 -28.64 -5.69
CA ARG A 16 14.30 -29.27 -6.08
C ARG A 16 15.51 -28.41 -5.73
N VAL A 17 15.32 -27.15 -5.35
CA VAL A 17 16.43 -26.27 -4.98
C VAL A 17 16.83 -26.56 -3.53
N LYS A 18 17.85 -27.40 -3.35
CA LYS A 18 18.37 -27.80 -2.03
C LYS A 18 19.29 -26.76 -1.37
N SER A 19 19.58 -25.65 -2.04
CA SER A 19 20.46 -24.62 -1.47
C SER A 19 19.75 -23.84 -0.37
N MET A 20 20.19 -24.07 0.87
CA MET A 20 19.71 -23.37 2.08
C MET A 20 19.85 -21.84 1.95
N VAL A 21 20.96 -21.38 1.35
CA VAL A 21 21.26 -19.95 1.14
C VAL A 21 20.25 -19.31 0.19
N PHE A 22 19.91 -20.02 -0.89
CA PHE A 22 18.93 -19.57 -1.86
C PHE A 22 17.52 -19.49 -1.28
N MET A 23 17.10 -20.52 -0.53
CA MET A 23 15.79 -20.52 0.15
C MET A 23 15.70 -19.38 1.17
N LYS A 24 16.76 -19.11 1.94
CA LYS A 24 16.82 -17.94 2.84
C LYS A 24 16.63 -16.62 2.09
N ALA A 25 17.27 -16.46 0.93
CA ALA A 25 17.14 -15.25 0.11
C ALA A 25 15.71 -15.07 -0.43
N ILE A 26 15.06 -16.14 -0.89
CA ILE A 26 13.66 -16.12 -1.32
C ILE A 26 12.74 -15.72 -0.17
N ILE A 27 12.86 -16.38 0.98
CA ILE A 27 12.03 -16.09 2.16
C ILE A 27 12.21 -14.63 2.61
N LYS A 28 13.46 -14.13 2.63
CA LYS A 28 13.76 -12.73 2.96
C LYS A 28 13.08 -11.77 1.97
N THR A 29 13.14 -12.08 0.68
CA THR A 29 12.51 -11.27 -0.38
C THR A 29 10.99 -11.25 -0.24
N ILE A 30 10.36 -12.41 -0.03
CA ILE A 30 8.90 -12.52 0.19
C ILE A 30 8.49 -11.74 1.45
N ARG A 31 9.25 -11.85 2.54
CA ARG A 31 8.98 -11.12 3.79
C ARG A 31 9.06 -9.61 3.58
N MET A 32 10.06 -9.14 2.84
CA MET A 32 10.26 -7.72 2.55
C MET A 32 9.14 -7.17 1.64
N LEU A 33 8.75 -7.94 0.60
CA LEU A 33 7.60 -7.61 -0.24
C LEU A 33 6.31 -7.56 0.56
N ARG A 34 6.06 -8.53 1.45
CA ARG A 34 4.90 -8.54 2.34
C ARG A 34 4.87 -7.33 3.26
N GLN A 35 6.02 -6.92 3.81
CA GLN A 35 6.12 -5.72 4.64
C GLN A 35 5.89 -4.43 3.86
N LEU A 36 6.41 -4.33 2.64
CA LEU A 36 6.18 -3.18 1.76
C LEU A 36 4.70 -3.07 1.39
N ILE A 37 4.09 -4.18 0.95
CA ILE A 37 2.67 -4.25 0.63
C ILE A 37 1.83 -3.94 1.88
N SER A 38 2.20 -4.43 3.06
CA SER A 38 1.46 -4.15 4.29
C SER A 38 1.43 -2.66 4.63
N LYS A 39 2.54 -1.95 4.48
CA LYS A 39 2.62 -0.51 4.74
C LYS A 39 1.84 0.31 3.72
N GLU A 40 1.91 -0.07 2.44
CA GLU A 40 1.14 0.60 1.38
C GLU A 40 -0.35 0.31 1.51
N TYR A 41 -0.72 -0.91 1.87
CA TYR A 41 -2.09 -1.31 2.12
C TYR A 41 -2.70 -0.57 3.31
N GLU A 42 -1.93 -0.42 4.39
CA GLU A 42 -2.32 0.38 5.56
C GLU A 42 -2.59 1.84 5.17
N LEU A 43 -1.68 2.47 4.41
CA LEU A 43 -1.88 3.82 3.89
C LEU A 43 -3.13 3.96 3.02
N ILE A 44 -3.45 2.96 2.19
CA ILE A 44 -4.66 2.94 1.36
C ILE A 44 -5.90 2.84 2.25
N GLN A 45 -5.90 1.98 3.27
CA GLN A 45 -7.02 1.85 4.22
C GLN A 45 -7.29 3.17 4.94
N ILE A 46 -6.25 3.85 5.42
CA ILE A 46 -6.36 5.18 6.03
C ILE A 46 -6.90 6.18 5.00
N GLY A 47 -6.36 6.18 3.78
CA GLY A 47 -6.84 7.06 2.71
C GLY A 47 -8.32 6.86 2.38
N ILE A 48 -8.82 5.63 2.42
CA ILE A 48 -10.25 5.31 2.26
C ILE A 48 -11.06 5.93 3.39
N GLN A 49 -10.66 5.72 4.65
CA GLN A 49 -11.38 6.25 5.81
C GLN A 49 -11.46 7.78 5.79
N GLU A 50 -10.35 8.45 5.50
CA GLU A 50 -10.31 9.91 5.47
C GLU A 50 -11.04 10.48 4.25
N ALA A 51 -10.91 9.85 3.07
CA ALA A 51 -11.70 10.21 1.90
C ALA A 51 -13.21 10.13 2.19
N TRP A 52 -13.65 9.12 2.94
CA TRP A 52 -15.05 8.94 3.33
C TRP A 52 -15.52 10.02 4.32
N LYS A 53 -14.72 10.34 5.34
CA LYS A 53 -15.02 11.42 6.30
C LYS A 53 -15.13 12.77 5.60
N LEU A 54 -14.16 13.12 4.77
CA LEU A 54 -14.12 14.39 4.04
C LEU A 54 -15.26 14.50 3.03
N SER A 55 -15.54 13.41 2.30
CA SER A 55 -16.69 13.29 1.39
C SER A 55 -18.01 13.51 2.14
N GLY A 56 -18.18 12.90 3.32
CA GLY A 56 -19.35 13.08 4.17
C GLY A 56 -19.52 14.51 4.68
N LEU A 57 -18.43 15.13 5.17
CA LEU A 57 -18.41 16.52 5.63
C LEU A 57 -18.73 17.50 4.51
N ALA A 58 -18.11 17.36 3.34
CA ALA A 58 -18.40 18.22 2.20
C ALA A 58 -19.85 18.06 1.74
N SER A 59 -20.38 16.82 1.75
CA SER A 59 -21.79 16.56 1.45
C SER A 59 -22.73 17.21 2.46
N SER A 60 -22.41 17.19 3.76
CA SER A 60 -23.24 17.83 4.79
C SER A 60 -23.22 19.35 4.70
N TRP A 61 -22.16 19.93 4.13
CA TRP A 61 -22.09 21.35 3.78
C TRP A 61 -22.79 21.72 2.47
N GLY A 62 -23.49 20.77 1.83
CA GLY A 62 -24.30 21.01 0.63
C GLY A 62 -23.57 20.77 -0.69
N HIS A 63 -22.37 20.17 -0.67
CA HIS A 63 -21.66 19.84 -1.90
C HIS A 63 -22.30 18.63 -2.61
N LYS A 64 -22.98 18.89 -3.73
CA LYS A 64 -23.88 17.93 -4.42
C LYS A 64 -23.21 16.62 -4.85
N THR A 65 -21.95 16.66 -5.27
CA THR A 65 -21.21 15.47 -5.76
C THR A 65 -20.22 14.92 -4.74
N ALA A 66 -20.14 15.51 -3.54
CA ALA A 66 -19.10 15.12 -2.58
C ALA A 66 -19.26 13.67 -2.11
N SER A 67 -20.49 13.18 -2.00
CA SER A 67 -20.81 11.80 -1.64
C SER A 67 -20.28 10.76 -2.62
N GLU A 68 -20.02 11.15 -3.87
CA GLU A 68 -19.50 10.29 -4.95
C GLU A 68 -17.96 10.21 -4.93
N TRP A 69 -17.27 11.19 -4.35
CA TRP A 69 -15.81 11.25 -4.29
C TRP A 69 -15.19 10.01 -3.63
N LYS A 70 -15.90 9.42 -2.67
CA LYS A 70 -15.48 8.19 -2.00
C LYS A 70 -15.41 6.96 -2.91
N MET A 71 -15.98 7.04 -4.12
CA MET A 71 -15.91 5.99 -5.15
C MET A 71 -14.80 6.25 -6.18
N ASP A 72 -14.23 7.46 -6.20
CA ASP A 72 -13.13 7.81 -7.08
C ASP A 72 -11.80 7.30 -6.49
N ARG A 73 -11.17 6.36 -7.21
CA ARG A 73 -9.86 5.80 -6.82
C ARG A 73 -8.76 6.85 -6.78
N SER A 74 -8.76 7.80 -7.71
CA SER A 74 -7.77 8.87 -7.77
C SER A 74 -7.88 9.76 -6.54
N TYR A 75 -9.11 10.06 -6.11
CA TYR A 75 -9.37 10.81 -4.89
C TYR A 75 -8.87 10.08 -3.64
N ILE A 76 -9.16 8.78 -3.50
CA ILE A 76 -8.68 7.97 -2.37
C ILE A 76 -7.15 7.95 -2.31
N ILE A 77 -6.48 7.75 -3.46
CA ILE A 77 -5.02 7.73 -3.55
C ILE A 77 -4.43 9.10 -3.19
N LEU A 78 -5.04 10.18 -3.68
CA LEU A 78 -4.62 11.55 -3.36
C LEU A 78 -4.70 11.80 -1.85
N GLN A 79 -5.78 11.40 -1.19
CA GLN A 79 -5.92 11.54 0.26
C GLN A 79 -4.87 10.72 1.01
N ALA A 80 -4.62 9.46 0.61
CA ALA A 80 -3.57 8.62 1.20
C ALA A 80 -2.17 9.26 1.09
N LEU A 81 -1.83 9.80 -0.08
CA LEU A 81 -0.56 10.47 -0.32
C LEU A 81 -0.43 11.78 0.45
N THR A 82 -1.52 12.55 0.53
CA THR A 82 -1.58 13.81 1.28
C THR A 82 -1.35 13.55 2.77
N LEU A 83 -1.99 12.52 3.35
CA LEU A 83 -1.77 12.10 4.73
C LEU A 83 -0.35 11.64 4.97
N ARG A 84 0.22 10.87 4.05
CA ARG A 84 1.64 10.46 4.12
C ARG A 84 2.58 11.65 4.09
N TRP A 85 2.28 12.65 3.27
CA TRP A 85 3.07 13.88 3.18
C TRP A 85 2.94 14.71 4.46
N LEU A 86 1.72 14.91 4.97
CA LEU A 86 1.47 15.59 6.24
C LEU A 86 2.18 14.89 7.40
N ALA A 87 2.09 13.57 7.51
CA ALA A 87 2.77 12.81 8.55
C ALA A 87 4.30 13.02 8.54
N ARG A 88 4.90 13.21 7.36
CA ARG A 88 6.33 13.55 7.23
C ARG A 88 6.61 14.98 7.65
N VAL A 89 5.79 15.95 7.20
CA VAL A 89 5.96 17.38 7.53
C VAL A 89 5.84 17.60 9.04
N PHE A 90 4.89 16.93 9.68
CA PHE A 90 4.66 17.01 11.12
C PHE A 90 5.52 16.04 11.94
N ASN A 91 6.61 15.49 11.39
CA ASN A 91 7.57 14.64 12.11
C ASN A 91 6.92 13.46 12.88
N GLY A 92 5.83 12.89 12.36
CA GLY A 92 5.11 11.79 13.02
C GLY A 92 4.28 12.19 14.25
N ILE A 93 4.06 13.49 14.51
CA ILE A 93 3.14 13.97 15.56
C ILE A 93 1.71 13.49 15.25
N ILE A 94 1.33 13.48 13.97
CA ILE A 94 0.14 12.78 13.51
C ILE A 94 0.52 11.30 13.38
N LYS A 95 0.39 10.56 14.48
CA LYS A 95 0.29 9.10 14.41
C LYS A 95 -0.96 8.80 13.59
N VAL A 96 -0.72 8.40 12.34
CA VAL A 96 -1.77 7.78 11.56
C VAL A 96 -2.04 6.44 12.25
N MET A 97 -3.11 6.41 13.03
CA MET A 97 -3.51 5.33 13.93
C MET A 97 -4.46 4.38 13.21
#